data_AF-A0A5B9MEN2-F1
#
_entry.id   AF-A0A5B9MEN2-F1
#
_cell.length_a   1.000
_cell.length_b   1.000
_cell.length_c   1.000
_cell.angle_alpha   90.00
_cell.angle_beta   90.00
_cell.angle_gamma   90.00
#
_symmetry.space_group_name_H-M   'P 1'
#
loop_
_entity.id
_entity.type
_entity.pdbx_description
1 polymer ?
#
loop_
_entity_poly.entity_id
_entity_poly.type
_entity_poly.pdbx_seq_one_letter_code
_entity_poly.pdbx_strand_id
1 'polypeptide(L)'
;MLQFSIRTLLLVVSLSSISAAVWLYWPAEQVIASTDEFHWHDHSVGVVDKCYQGGLQLRGQVRSDGHYITLREGEDHLGTTGGWYYEVGIQLPNDIDSDDVFDLVPAASGRHLEHVGKFDRLGFLQPCEFVAFYVGSPLKDCMACDDPDSSGSIKIISLSRESVTIAVKLHASIPDSWDVDIDQTFTLPRE
;
A
#
# COMPACT_ATOMS: atom_id res chain seq x y z
N MET A 1 52.02 -43.21 18.25
CA MET A 1 51.50 -41.93 18.76
C MET A 1 51.21 -40.90 17.66
N LEU A 2 52.14 -40.62 16.74
CA LEU A 2 51.98 -39.57 15.70
C LEU A 2 50.74 -39.74 14.78
N GLN A 3 50.37 -40.96 14.40
CA GLN A 3 49.22 -41.23 13.53
C GLN A 3 47.86 -40.93 14.17
N PHE A 4 47.76 -40.99 15.51
CA PHE A 4 46.52 -40.68 16.21
C PHE A 4 46.27 -39.16 16.22
N SER A 5 47.32 -38.38 16.45
CA SER A 5 47.27 -36.92 16.46
C SER A 5 46.88 -36.32 15.10
N ILE A 6 47.35 -36.91 13.99
CA ILE A 6 47.02 -36.44 12.64
C ILE A 6 45.54 -36.70 12.31
N ARG A 7 45.00 -37.87 12.69
CA ARG A 7 43.58 -38.21 12.47
C ARG A 7 42.65 -37.31 13.28
N THR A 8 42.99 -37.03 14.53
CA THR A 8 42.21 -36.11 15.36
C THR A 8 42.25 -34.68 14.82
N LEU A 9 43.41 -34.22 14.33
CA LEU A 9 43.54 -32.90 13.71
C LEU A 9 42.65 -32.77 12.46
N LEU A 10 42.64 -33.79 11.59
CA LEU A 10 41.81 -33.80 10.38
C LEU A 10 40.31 -33.75 10.71
N LEU A 11 39.87 -34.45 11.75
CA LEU A 11 38.47 -34.40 12.20
C LEU A 11 38.10 -33.01 12.71
N VAL A 12 38.97 -32.36 13.50
CA VAL A 12 38.72 -31.02 14.03
C VAL A 12 38.64 -29.99 12.91
N VAL A 13 39.58 -30.03 11.94
CA VAL A 13 39.56 -29.11 10.80
C VAL A 13 38.31 -29.30 9.94
N SER A 14 37.88 -30.54 9.74
CA SER A 14 36.68 -30.85 8.95
C SER A 14 35.40 -30.40 9.67
N LEU A 15 35.31 -30.57 10.99
CA LEU A 15 34.17 -30.05 11.76
C LEU A 15 34.13 -28.52 11.75
N SER A 16 35.29 -27.85 11.88
CA SER A 16 35.36 -26.39 11.82
C SER A 16 34.97 -25.84 10.46
N SER A 17 35.37 -26.49 9.36
CA SER A 17 34.99 -26.05 8.01
C SER A 17 33.51 -26.28 7.71
N ILE A 18 32.93 -27.39 8.20
CA ILE A 18 31.48 -27.64 8.11
C ILE A 18 30.72 -26.60 8.93
N SER A 19 31.13 -26.31 10.17
CA SER A 19 30.48 -25.29 10.99
C SER A 19 30.55 -23.89 10.35
N ALA A 20 31.69 -23.53 9.76
CA ALA A 20 31.84 -22.26 9.05
C ALA A 20 30.97 -22.20 7.78
N ALA A 21 30.91 -23.29 7.02
CA ALA A 21 30.04 -23.39 5.85
C ALA A 21 28.56 -23.33 6.27
N VAL A 22 28.16 -24.05 7.31
CA VAL A 22 26.80 -23.99 7.86
C VAL A 22 26.49 -22.58 8.31
N TRP A 23 27.41 -21.84 8.93
CA TRP A 23 27.16 -20.44 9.32
C TRP A 23 27.06 -19.49 8.13
N LEU A 24 27.85 -19.70 7.08
CA LEU A 24 27.84 -18.89 5.85
C LEU A 24 26.63 -19.19 4.94
N TYR A 25 26.15 -20.43 4.96
CA TYR A 25 25.04 -20.91 4.12
C TYR A 25 23.76 -21.15 4.94
N TRP A 26 23.76 -20.83 6.24
CA TRP A 26 22.52 -20.80 7.02
C TRP A 26 21.66 -19.71 6.38
N PRO A 27 20.43 -20.01 5.94
CA PRO A 27 19.56 -18.97 5.44
C PRO A 27 19.41 -17.94 6.57
N ALA A 28 19.89 -16.72 6.32
CA ALA A 28 19.59 -15.60 7.20
C ALA A 28 18.08 -15.58 7.38
N GLU A 29 17.63 -15.57 8.63
CA GLU A 29 16.23 -15.44 8.95
C GLU A 29 15.69 -14.24 8.15
N GLN A 30 14.71 -14.48 7.29
CA GLN A 30 14.19 -13.45 6.40
C GLN A 30 13.60 -12.36 7.29
N VAL A 31 14.28 -11.20 7.33
CA VAL A 31 13.81 -10.07 8.10
C VAL A 31 12.63 -9.48 7.34
N ILE A 32 11.43 -9.71 7.87
CA ILE A 32 10.20 -9.07 7.40
C ILE A 32 10.27 -7.62 7.87
N ALA A 33 10.24 -6.67 6.92
CA ALA A 33 10.11 -5.26 7.23
C ALA A 33 8.67 -4.83 6.89
N SER A 34 7.97 -4.20 7.86
CA SER A 34 6.78 -3.41 7.53
C SER A 34 7.23 -2.20 6.71
N THR A 35 6.51 -1.96 5.62
CA THR A 35 6.81 -0.93 4.61
C THR A 35 5.66 0.04 4.49
N ASP A 36 5.17 0.49 5.63
CA ASP A 36 4.02 1.37 5.71
C ASP A 36 4.40 2.76 5.17
N GLU A 37 3.64 3.24 4.18
CA GLU A 37 3.84 4.53 3.52
C GLU A 37 2.50 5.28 3.56
N PHE A 38 2.44 6.32 4.39
CA PHE A 38 1.23 7.13 4.56
C PHE A 38 1.52 8.59 4.22
N HIS A 39 0.84 9.13 3.21
CA HIS A 39 1.11 10.45 2.67
C HIS A 39 -0.15 11.31 2.57
N TRP A 40 0.02 12.58 2.89
CA TRP A 40 -0.94 13.64 2.61
C TRP A 40 -0.34 14.59 1.58
N HIS A 41 -1.05 14.77 0.46
CA HIS A 41 -0.63 15.69 -0.60
C HIS A 41 -1.62 16.84 -0.71
N ASP A 42 -1.16 18.04 -0.35
CA ASP A 42 -1.93 19.27 -0.54
C ASP A 42 -2.02 19.61 -2.04
N HIS A 43 -3.11 20.26 -2.43
CA HIS A 43 -3.31 20.77 -3.79
C HIS A 43 -3.03 19.71 -4.87
N SER A 44 -3.60 18.53 -4.67
CA SER A 44 -3.33 17.35 -5.48
C SER A 44 -4.60 16.56 -5.78
N VAL A 45 -4.61 15.91 -6.95
CA VAL A 45 -5.66 14.97 -7.36
C VAL A 45 -5.05 13.60 -7.67
N GLY A 46 -5.68 12.55 -7.17
CA GLY A 46 -5.31 11.17 -7.44
C GLY A 46 -5.56 10.80 -8.91
N VAL A 47 -4.55 10.18 -9.53
CA VAL A 47 -4.64 9.59 -10.87
C VAL A 47 -4.77 8.08 -10.73
N VAL A 48 -5.80 7.53 -11.36
CA VAL A 48 -6.05 6.09 -11.42
C VAL A 48 -5.79 5.56 -12.83
N ASP A 49 -5.42 4.29 -12.92
CA ASP A 49 -5.27 3.54 -14.17
C ASP A 49 -6.27 2.38 -14.20
N LYS A 50 -6.86 2.14 -15.37
CA LYS A 50 -7.74 1.00 -15.60
C LYS A 50 -6.91 -0.26 -15.77
N CYS A 51 -7.09 -1.20 -14.85
CA CYS A 51 -6.52 -2.53 -14.94
C CYS A 51 -7.10 -3.26 -16.15
N TYR A 52 -6.35 -4.23 -16.71
CA TYR A 52 -6.78 -4.98 -17.91
C TYR A 52 -8.17 -5.61 -17.78
N GLN A 53 -8.57 -5.97 -16.55
CA GLN A 53 -9.84 -6.60 -16.24
C GLN A 53 -10.96 -5.61 -15.83
N GLY A 54 -10.70 -4.30 -15.90
CA GLY A 54 -11.72 -3.26 -15.76
C GLY A 54 -11.76 -2.52 -14.42
N GLY A 55 -11.16 -3.08 -13.36
CA GLY A 55 -10.98 -2.39 -12.08
C GLY A 55 -9.97 -1.23 -12.14
N LEU A 56 -9.79 -0.52 -11.04
CA LEU A 56 -8.93 0.65 -10.96
C LEU A 56 -7.78 0.42 -9.97
N GLN A 57 -6.61 0.92 -10.34
CA GLN A 57 -5.43 0.97 -9.46
C GLN A 57 -4.89 2.40 -9.41
N LEU A 58 -4.14 2.69 -8.36
CA LEU A 58 -3.44 3.95 -8.25
C LEU A 58 -2.29 4.03 -9.24
N ARG A 59 -2.13 5.21 -9.85
CA ARG A 59 -1.02 5.51 -10.76
C ARG A 59 -0.09 6.57 -10.19
N GLY A 60 -0.61 7.44 -9.33
CA GLY A 60 0.09 8.56 -8.72
C GLY A 60 -0.84 9.73 -8.51
N GLN A 61 -0.30 10.94 -8.46
CA GLN A 61 -1.06 12.17 -8.31
C GLN A 61 -0.51 13.27 -9.22
N VAL A 62 -1.34 14.29 -9.47
CA VAL A 62 -0.91 15.54 -10.10
C VAL A 62 -1.44 16.74 -9.31
N ARG A 63 -0.78 17.89 -9.48
CA ARG A 63 -1.20 19.14 -8.86
C ARG A 63 -2.58 19.58 -9.38
N SER A 64 -3.51 19.83 -8.46
CA SER A 64 -4.90 20.22 -8.73
C SER A 64 -5.53 20.90 -7.51
N ASP A 65 -6.78 21.35 -7.60
CA ASP A 65 -7.53 21.80 -6.44
C ASP A 65 -8.12 20.58 -5.70
N GLY A 66 -7.69 20.36 -4.44
CA GLY A 66 -8.09 19.22 -3.61
C GLY A 66 -6.95 18.72 -2.74
N HIS A 67 -7.22 17.68 -1.95
CA HIS A 67 -6.20 16.98 -1.15
C HIS A 67 -6.25 15.49 -1.48
N TYR A 68 -5.09 14.89 -1.69
CA TYR A 68 -4.99 13.47 -2.02
C TYR A 68 -4.21 12.72 -0.94
N ILE A 69 -4.78 11.62 -0.46
CA ILE A 69 -4.19 10.80 0.60
C ILE A 69 -3.82 9.46 -0.02
N THR A 70 -2.61 8.99 0.28
CA THR A 70 -2.18 7.62 -0.05
C THR A 70 -1.91 6.88 1.25
N LEU A 71 -2.58 5.75 1.44
CA LEU A 71 -2.33 4.84 2.56
C LEU A 71 -1.87 3.49 2.04
N ARG A 72 -0.63 3.13 2.32
CA ARG A 72 -0.04 1.86 1.94
C ARG A 72 0.45 1.13 3.17
N GLU A 73 0.04 -0.10 3.34
CA GLU A 73 0.52 -0.98 4.41
C GLU A 73 0.85 -2.33 3.79
N GLY A 74 1.95 -2.91 4.24
CA GLY A 74 2.35 -4.21 3.76
C GLY A 74 3.71 -4.64 4.26
N GLU A 75 4.07 -5.84 3.85
CA GLU A 75 5.31 -6.51 4.21
C GLU A 75 6.12 -6.80 2.95
N ASP A 76 7.36 -6.35 2.95
CA ASP A 76 8.33 -6.71 1.92
C ASP A 76 9.36 -7.69 2.49
N HIS A 77 9.59 -8.78 1.77
CA HIS A 77 10.66 -9.72 2.10
C HIS A 77 11.93 -9.31 1.37
N LEU A 78 12.77 -8.55 2.08
CA LEU A 78 14.05 -8.05 1.58
C LEU A 78 14.84 -9.14 0.84
N GLY A 79 15.12 -8.90 -0.46
CA GLY A 79 15.90 -9.80 -1.30
C GLY A 79 15.10 -10.89 -2.01
N THR A 80 13.77 -10.84 -2.00
CA THR A 80 12.90 -11.74 -2.77
C THR A 80 11.87 -10.98 -3.61
N THR A 81 11.07 -11.70 -4.40
CA THR A 81 9.84 -11.16 -5.04
C THR A 81 8.59 -11.44 -4.21
N GLY A 82 8.77 -12.01 -3.01
CA GLY A 82 7.68 -12.26 -2.07
C GLY A 82 7.40 -10.99 -1.29
N GLY A 83 6.11 -10.70 -1.10
CA GLY A 83 5.63 -9.56 -0.35
C GLY A 83 4.16 -9.34 -0.67
N TRP A 84 3.49 -8.63 0.21
CA TRP A 84 2.13 -8.19 0.00
C TRP A 84 2.00 -6.76 0.47
N TYR A 85 1.14 -5.99 -0.18
CA TYR A 85 0.73 -4.71 0.35
C TYR A 85 -0.65 -4.37 -0.18
N TYR A 86 -1.41 -3.64 0.60
CA TYR A 86 -2.54 -2.89 0.07
C TYR A 86 -2.16 -1.42 -0.08
N GLU A 87 -2.80 -0.76 -1.03
CA GLU A 87 -2.68 0.67 -1.25
C GLU A 87 -4.07 1.27 -1.47
N VAL A 88 -4.40 2.30 -0.71
CA VAL A 88 -5.66 3.03 -0.79
C VAL A 88 -5.38 4.49 -1.09
N GLY A 89 -6.06 5.01 -2.11
CA GLY A 89 -5.98 6.42 -2.48
C GLY A 89 -7.33 7.06 -2.26
N ILE A 90 -7.34 8.16 -1.52
CA ILE A 90 -8.56 8.89 -1.13
C ILE A 90 -8.44 10.31 -1.63
N GLN A 91 -9.47 10.78 -2.34
CA GLN A 91 -9.57 12.15 -2.79
C GLN A 91 -10.50 12.95 -1.88
N LEU A 92 -10.02 14.08 -1.36
CA LEU A 92 -10.82 15.04 -0.59
C LEU A 92 -11.03 16.34 -1.38
N PRO A 93 -12.11 17.09 -1.07
CA PRO A 93 -12.30 18.44 -1.59
C PRO A 93 -11.23 19.39 -1.05
N ASN A 94 -11.13 20.60 -1.60
CA ASN A 94 -10.12 21.58 -1.20
C ASN A 94 -10.49 22.31 0.11
N ASP A 95 -11.78 22.58 0.29
CA ASP A 95 -12.37 23.25 1.44
C ASP A 95 -12.67 22.25 2.56
N ILE A 96 -11.61 21.89 3.30
CA ILE A 96 -11.71 21.07 4.50
C ILE A 96 -11.36 21.89 5.74
N ASP A 97 -12.01 21.58 6.85
CA ASP A 97 -11.69 22.10 8.18
C ASP A 97 -11.63 20.94 9.20
N SER A 98 -11.15 21.27 10.40
CA SER A 98 -11.18 20.33 11.52
C SER A 98 -12.62 19.98 11.88
N ASP A 99 -12.82 18.73 12.30
CA ASP A 99 -14.10 18.07 12.59
C ASP A 99 -15.00 17.75 11.37
N ASP A 100 -14.60 18.09 10.14
CA ASP A 100 -15.31 17.67 8.94
C ASP A 100 -15.34 16.14 8.82
N VAL A 101 -16.46 15.63 8.31
CA VAL A 101 -16.69 14.20 8.03
C VAL A 101 -17.17 14.06 6.60
N PHE A 102 -16.52 13.17 5.85
CA PHE A 102 -16.85 12.86 4.47
C PHE A 102 -17.19 11.38 4.34
N ASP A 103 -18.32 11.10 3.72
CA ASP A 103 -18.65 9.74 3.27
C ASP A 103 -17.86 9.45 2.00
N LEU A 104 -17.20 8.30 1.96
CA LEU A 104 -16.36 7.88 0.85
C LEU A 104 -17.08 6.85 0.00
N VAL A 105 -17.01 7.02 -1.32
CA VAL A 105 -17.57 6.10 -2.31
C VAL A 105 -16.50 5.52 -3.23
N PRO A 106 -16.71 4.31 -3.76
CA PRO A 106 -15.81 3.76 -4.77
C PRO A 106 -15.63 4.70 -5.96
N ALA A 107 -14.41 4.77 -6.47
CA ALA A 107 -14.08 5.59 -7.62
C ALA A 107 -14.97 5.26 -8.82
N ALA A 108 -15.43 6.33 -9.47
CA ALA A 108 -16.31 6.29 -10.62
C ALA A 108 -17.72 5.72 -10.36
N SER A 109 -18.15 5.57 -9.10
CA SER A 109 -19.52 5.15 -8.74
C SER A 109 -20.60 5.94 -9.49
N GLY A 110 -21.28 5.29 -10.44
CA GLY A 110 -22.35 5.88 -11.23
C GLY A 110 -21.91 6.90 -12.29
N ARG A 111 -20.60 6.97 -12.62
CA ARG A 111 -20.05 7.93 -13.60
C ARG A 111 -18.92 7.33 -14.45
N HIS A 112 -18.54 8.05 -15.50
CA HIS A 112 -17.32 7.74 -16.25
C HIS A 112 -16.12 8.52 -15.71
N LEU A 113 -14.94 7.91 -15.80
CA LEU A 113 -13.69 8.61 -15.52
C LEU A 113 -13.36 9.60 -16.64
N GLU A 114 -12.89 10.79 -16.26
CA GLU A 114 -12.36 11.78 -17.19
C GLU A 114 -10.94 11.39 -17.59
N HIS A 115 -10.67 11.30 -18.90
CA HIS A 115 -9.36 10.88 -19.39
C HIS A 115 -8.25 11.87 -19.02
N VAL A 116 -7.11 11.33 -18.58
CA VAL A 116 -5.90 12.14 -18.33
C VAL A 116 -5.09 12.29 -19.62
N GLY A 117 -5.19 13.45 -20.25
CA GLY A 117 -4.45 13.77 -21.48
C GLY A 117 -4.89 12.90 -22.65
N LYS A 118 -3.95 12.20 -23.29
CA LYS A 118 -4.22 11.30 -24.44
C LYS A 118 -4.40 9.82 -24.03
N PHE A 119 -4.42 9.53 -22.74
CA PHE A 119 -4.40 8.16 -22.23
C PHE A 119 -5.81 7.71 -21.84
N ASP A 120 -6.42 6.85 -22.68
CA ASP A 120 -7.80 6.40 -22.47
C ASP A 120 -8.00 5.55 -21.20
N ARG A 121 -6.90 5.02 -20.65
CA ARG A 121 -6.93 4.17 -19.46
C ARG A 121 -6.79 4.93 -18.14
N LEU A 122 -6.31 6.18 -18.18
CA LEU A 122 -6.06 6.97 -16.98
C LEU A 122 -7.24 7.88 -16.67
N GLY A 123 -7.57 8.03 -15.38
CA GLY A 123 -8.63 8.90 -14.90
C GLY A 123 -8.28 9.68 -13.64
N PHE A 124 -9.07 10.69 -13.30
CA PHE A 124 -8.98 11.41 -12.03
C PHE A 124 -10.04 10.92 -11.03
N LEU A 125 -9.63 10.81 -9.77
CA LEU A 125 -10.56 10.71 -8.65
C LEU A 125 -11.32 12.02 -8.46
N GLN A 126 -12.59 11.93 -8.09
CA GLN A 126 -13.40 13.07 -7.67
C GLN A 126 -13.39 13.19 -6.14
N PRO A 127 -13.74 14.38 -5.58
CA PRO A 127 -13.88 14.54 -4.14
C PRO A 127 -14.77 13.46 -3.52
N CYS A 128 -14.32 12.94 -2.38
CA CYS A 128 -14.96 11.87 -1.63
C CYS A 128 -14.95 10.49 -2.33
N GLU A 129 -14.12 10.31 -3.36
CA GLU A 129 -13.89 8.99 -3.93
C GLU A 129 -12.64 8.33 -3.37
N PHE A 130 -12.64 7.00 -3.37
CA PHE A 130 -11.48 6.21 -3.07
C PHE A 130 -11.30 5.05 -4.04
N VAL A 131 -10.08 4.54 -4.12
CA VAL A 131 -9.77 3.27 -4.76
C VAL A 131 -8.81 2.48 -3.88
N ALA A 132 -8.96 1.17 -3.86
CA ALA A 132 -8.07 0.25 -3.19
C ALA A 132 -7.44 -0.73 -4.18
N PHE A 133 -6.23 -1.14 -3.87
CA PHE A 133 -5.45 -2.09 -4.65
C PHE A 133 -4.69 -3.01 -3.69
N TYR A 134 -4.47 -4.28 -4.06
CA TYR A 134 -3.71 -5.27 -3.27
C TYR A 134 -2.66 -5.96 -4.14
N VAL A 135 -1.35 -5.75 -3.88
CA VAL A 135 -0.28 -6.56 -4.48
C VAL A 135 -0.13 -7.84 -3.67
N GLY A 136 -0.01 -8.96 -4.39
CA GLY A 136 0.36 -10.25 -3.81
C GLY A 136 -0.61 -11.37 -4.17
N SER A 137 -1.73 -11.04 -4.83
CA SER A 137 -2.67 -12.02 -5.38
C SER A 137 -2.37 -12.29 -6.87
N PRO A 138 -2.48 -13.54 -7.34
CA PRO A 138 -2.30 -13.85 -8.75
C PRO A 138 -3.55 -13.56 -9.62
N LEU A 139 -4.69 -13.19 -9.01
CA LEU A 139 -6.00 -13.33 -9.67
C LEU A 139 -6.81 -12.05 -9.88
N LYS A 140 -6.58 -10.97 -9.13
CA LYS A 140 -7.17 -9.63 -9.31
C LYS A 140 -6.74 -8.77 -8.13
N ASP A 141 -6.12 -7.65 -8.45
CA ASP A 141 -5.51 -6.79 -7.43
C ASP A 141 -6.20 -5.43 -7.34
N CYS A 142 -7.21 -5.19 -8.16
CA CYS A 142 -7.82 -3.87 -8.33
C CYS A 142 -9.30 -3.91 -7.90
N MET A 143 -9.72 -2.91 -7.11
CA MET A 143 -11.11 -2.71 -6.76
C MET A 143 -11.94 -2.43 -8.03
N ALA A 144 -13.17 -2.96 -8.07
CA ALA A 144 -14.11 -2.67 -9.14
C ALA A 144 -14.68 -1.25 -9.02
N CYS A 145 -15.01 -0.63 -10.16
CA CYS A 145 -15.86 0.56 -10.12
C CYS A 145 -17.24 0.19 -9.58
N ASP A 146 -17.88 1.12 -8.87
CA ASP A 146 -19.28 0.99 -8.42
C ASP A 146 -19.53 -0.25 -7.53
N ASP A 147 -18.50 -0.71 -6.80
CA ASP A 147 -18.65 -1.87 -5.93
C ASP A 147 -19.59 -1.55 -4.74
N PRO A 148 -20.78 -2.15 -4.64
CA PRO A 148 -21.79 -1.76 -3.66
C PRO A 148 -21.43 -2.15 -2.22
N ASP A 149 -20.50 -3.09 -2.06
CA ASP A 149 -20.05 -3.56 -0.76
C ASP A 149 -18.93 -2.67 -0.21
N SER A 150 -18.20 -1.97 -1.09
CA SER A 150 -17.14 -1.02 -0.74
C SER A 150 -17.70 0.35 -0.31
N SER A 151 -17.30 0.81 0.87
CA SER A 151 -17.68 2.13 1.39
C SER A 151 -16.73 2.60 2.49
N GLY A 152 -16.78 3.89 2.82
CA GLY A 152 -16.02 4.38 3.95
C GLY A 152 -16.48 5.74 4.44
N SER A 153 -15.75 6.22 5.42
CA SER A 153 -15.85 7.57 5.95
C SER A 153 -14.48 8.03 6.42
N ILE A 154 -14.25 9.33 6.30
CA ILE A 154 -13.05 9.97 6.82
C ILE A 154 -13.44 11.19 7.63
N LYS A 155 -12.89 11.29 8.83
CA LYS A 155 -13.02 12.46 9.69
C LYS A 155 -11.70 13.20 9.78
N ILE A 156 -11.71 14.50 9.53
CA ILE A 156 -10.58 15.38 9.83
C ILE A 156 -10.61 15.67 11.34
N ILE A 157 -9.68 15.12 12.11
CA ILE A 157 -9.62 15.35 13.56
C ILE A 157 -8.93 16.68 13.84
N SER A 158 -7.84 16.96 13.14
CA SER A 158 -7.14 18.23 13.27
C SER A 158 -6.38 18.55 11.99
N LEU A 159 -6.34 19.85 11.66
CA LEU A 159 -5.64 20.38 10.51
C LEU A 159 -4.69 21.48 10.97
N SER A 160 -3.39 21.28 10.77
CA SER A 160 -2.36 22.29 11.05
C SER A 160 -1.57 22.63 9.79
N ARG A 161 -0.55 23.50 9.91
CA ARG A 161 0.37 23.78 8.78
C ARG A 161 1.39 22.68 8.53
N GLU A 162 1.66 21.85 9.53
CA GLU A 162 2.73 20.85 9.48
C GLU A 162 2.19 19.44 9.31
N SER A 163 0.99 19.19 9.83
CA SER A 163 0.38 17.86 9.83
C SER A 163 -1.14 17.91 9.81
N VAL A 164 -1.73 16.80 9.39
CA VAL A 164 -3.17 16.52 9.45
C VAL A 164 -3.37 15.22 10.23
N THR A 165 -4.34 15.21 11.13
CA THR A 165 -4.80 13.99 11.78
C THR A 165 -6.16 13.62 11.24
N ILE A 166 -6.30 12.40 10.74
CA ILE A 166 -7.51 11.86 10.14
C ILE A 166 -7.91 10.55 10.82
N ALA A 167 -9.19 10.33 11.05
CA ALA A 167 -9.73 9.00 11.35
C ALA A 167 -10.36 8.45 10.07
N VAL A 168 -9.94 7.27 9.66
CA VAL A 168 -10.41 6.59 8.45
C VAL A 168 -11.11 5.31 8.88
N LYS A 169 -12.35 5.15 8.43
CA LYS A 169 -13.10 3.91 8.51
C LYS A 169 -13.52 3.50 7.10
N LEU A 170 -12.89 2.50 6.52
CA LEU A 170 -13.03 2.15 5.11
C LEU A 170 -13.03 0.63 4.96
N HIS A 171 -13.96 0.12 4.16
CA HIS A 171 -14.00 -1.25 3.68
C HIS A 171 -13.95 -1.21 2.16
N ALA A 172 -12.98 -1.90 1.57
CA ALA A 172 -12.88 -2.06 0.14
C ALA A 172 -12.88 -3.55 -0.22
N SER A 173 -13.87 -3.99 -0.97
CA SER A 173 -13.88 -5.35 -1.48
C SER A 173 -13.07 -5.44 -2.78
N ILE A 174 -12.10 -6.34 -2.79
CA ILE A 174 -11.27 -6.63 -3.98
C ILE A 174 -11.64 -8.03 -4.46
N PRO A 175 -12.39 -8.15 -5.58
CA PRO A 175 -12.89 -9.43 -6.05
C PRO A 175 -11.77 -10.46 -6.24
N ASP A 176 -12.02 -11.70 -5.80
CA ASP A 176 -11.07 -12.81 -5.89
C ASP A 176 -9.73 -12.58 -5.14
N SER A 177 -9.69 -11.59 -4.23
CA SER A 177 -8.57 -11.25 -3.36
C SER A 177 -9.06 -11.06 -1.91
N TRP A 178 -8.31 -10.30 -1.11
CA TRP A 178 -8.65 -9.95 0.26
C TRP A 178 -9.29 -8.57 0.30
N ASP A 179 -10.28 -8.41 1.16
CA ASP A 179 -10.86 -7.12 1.46
C ASP A 179 -9.83 -6.25 2.23
N VAL A 180 -9.88 -4.94 2.01
CA VAL A 180 -9.07 -3.96 2.71
C VAL A 180 -9.95 -3.25 3.73
N ASP A 181 -9.75 -3.57 5.00
CA ASP A 181 -10.44 -2.96 6.14
C ASP A 181 -9.50 -2.02 6.90
N ILE A 182 -9.88 -0.74 6.98
CA ILE A 182 -9.18 0.28 7.75
C ILE A 182 -10.16 0.83 8.78
N ASP A 183 -9.82 0.79 10.07
CA ASP A 183 -10.54 1.49 11.14
C ASP A 183 -9.52 2.07 12.12
N GLN A 184 -8.82 3.13 11.68
CA GLN A 184 -7.63 3.65 12.34
C GLN A 184 -7.51 5.17 12.23
N THR A 185 -6.67 5.75 13.09
CA THR A 185 -6.33 7.18 13.07
C THR A 185 -4.90 7.36 12.62
N PHE A 186 -4.69 8.24 11.63
CA PHE A 186 -3.39 8.56 11.07
C PHE A 186 -3.05 10.02 11.37
N THR A 187 -1.78 10.29 11.65
CA THR A 187 -1.23 11.65 11.66
C THR A 187 -0.17 11.75 10.59
N LEU A 188 -0.45 12.54 9.56
CA LEU A 188 0.33 12.62 8.34
C LEU A 188 1.01 14.00 8.27
N PRO A 189 2.29 14.09 7.88
CA PRO A 189 2.90 15.36 7.54
C PRO A 189 2.24 15.94 6.28
N ARG A 190 2.14 17.26 6.19
CA ARG A 190 1.62 17.93 4.99
C ARG A 190 2.74 18.11 3.96
N GLU A 191 2.51 17.63 2.75
CA GLU A 191 3.41 17.73 1.60
C GLU A 191 2.86 18.62 0.47
#